data_AF-A0A6P0S4Z6-F1
#
_entry.id   AF-A0A6P0S4Z6-F1
#
_cell.length_a   1.000
_cell.length_b   1.000
_cell.length_c   1.000
_cell.angle_alpha   90.00
_cell.angle_beta   90.00
_cell.angle_gamma   90.00
#
_symmetry.space_group_name_H-M   'P 1'
#
loop_
_entity.id
_entity.type
_entity.pdbx_description
1 polymer ?
#
loop_
_entity_poly.entity_id
_entity_poly.type
_entity_poly.pdbx_seq_one_letter_code
_entity_poly.pdbx_strand_id
1 'polypeptide(L)' 'MHQEISIMGIYNLFESITKYISEAVFRIFGPNDDAYPATGLQPFSDDPYKPRRADW' A
#
# COMPACT_ATOMS: atom_id res chain seq x y z
N MET A 1 -38.41 2.48 19.83
CA MET A 1 -37.94 2.46 18.43
C MET A 1 -36.86 3.51 18.14
N HIS A 2 -36.89 4.72 18.72
CA HIS A 2 -35.85 5.74 18.47
C HIS A 2 -34.51 5.51 19.17
N GLN A 3 -34.48 4.80 20.31
CA GLN A 3 -33.23 4.56 21.05
C GLN A 3 -32.33 3.50 20.41
N GLU A 4 -32.92 2.48 19.78
CA GLU A 4 -32.23 1.39 19.08
C GLU A 4 -31.38 1.89 17.89
N ILE A 5 -31.91 2.85 17.13
CA ILE A 5 -31.25 3.42 15.94
C ILE A 5 -30.01 4.22 16.36
N SER A 6 -30.09 4.95 17.47
CA SER A 6 -28.97 5.72 18.01
C SER A 6 -27.85 4.79 18.50
N ILE A 7 -28.20 3.71 19.18
CA ILE A 7 -27.24 2.71 19.69
C ILE A 7 -26.54 1.99 18.52
N MET A 8 -27.30 1.50 17.52
CA MET A 8 -26.72 0.89 16.31
C MET A 8 -25.82 1.88 15.53
N GLY A 9 -26.22 3.15 15.43
CA GLY A 9 -25.41 4.18 14.79
C GLY A 9 -24.07 4.43 15.50
N ILE A 10 -24.06 4.40 16.83
CA ILE A 10 -22.83 4.54 17.63
C ILE A 10 -21.91 3.34 17.40
N TYR A 11 -22.44 2.12 17.37
CA TYR A 11 -21.63 0.92 17.08
C TYR A 11 -20.98 0.98 15.69
N ASN A 12 -21.74 1.36 14.67
CA ASN A 12 -21.22 1.50 13.31
C ASN A 12 -20.11 2.56 13.22
N LEU A 13 -20.25 3.67 13.96
CA LEU A 13 -19.21 4.70 14.04
C LEU A 13 -17.92 4.13 14.64
N PHE A 14 -18.01 3.43 15.78
CA PHE A 14 -16.85 2.82 16.43
C PHE A 14 -16.18 1.75 15.56
N GLU A 15 -16.96 0.93 14.85
CA GLU A 15 -16.42 -0.07 13.92
C GLU A 15 -15.63 0.60 12.80
N SER A 16 -16.18 1.65 12.18
CA SER A 16 -15.52 2.36 11.08
C SER A 16 -14.20 3.01 11.51
N ILE A 17 -14.17 3.63 12.70
CA ILE A 17 -12.97 4.26 13.26
C ILE A 17 -11.92 3.20 13.58
N THR A 18 -12.33 2.12 14.26
CA THR A 18 -11.41 1.04 14.65
C THR A 18 -10.81 0.38 13.43
N LYS A 19 -11.61 0.13 12.38
CA LYS A 19 -11.12 -0.41 11.10
C LYS A 19 -10.10 0.51 10.46
N TYR A 20 -10.41 1.79 10.31
CA TYR A 20 -9.52 2.77 9.69
C TYR A 20 -8.18 2.90 10.42
N ILE A 21 -8.22 3.00 11.76
CA ILE A 21 -7.00 3.08 12.58
C ILE A 21 -6.21 1.78 12.50
N SER A 22 -6.87 0.62 12.56
CA SER A 22 -6.21 -0.69 12.50
C SER A 22 -5.50 -0.89 11.17
N GLU A 23 -6.13 -0.57 10.05
CA GLU A 23 -5.51 -0.63 8.72
C GLU A 23 -4.26 0.27 8.62
N ALA A 24 -4.33 1.49 9.16
CA ALA A 24 -3.19 2.40 9.20
C ALA A 24 -2.05 1.88 10.10
N VAL A 25 -2.38 1.34 11.26
CA VAL A 25 -1.41 0.73 12.18
C VAL A 25 -0.74 -0.48 11.54
N PHE A 26 -1.49 -1.37 10.90
CA PHE A 26 -0.91 -2.50 10.15
C PHE A 26 -0.03 -2.05 9.00
N ARG A 27 -0.36 -0.94 8.33
CA ARG A 27 0.48 -0.40 7.27
C ARG A 27 1.81 0.19 7.78
N ILE A 28 1.80 0.84 8.94
CA ILE A 28 2.99 1.53 9.49
C ILE A 28 3.87 0.60 10.32
N PHE A 29 3.25 -0.27 11.13
CA PHE A 29 3.89 -1.11 12.12
C PHE A 29 3.75 -2.60 11.85
N GLY A 30 2.99 -2.99 10.82
CA GLY A 30 2.93 -4.38 10.39
C GLY A 30 4.28 -4.87 9.88
N PRO A 31 4.45 -6.21 9.80
CA PRO A 31 5.61 -6.78 9.14
C PRO A 31 5.78 -6.13 7.78
N ASN A 32 7.00 -5.68 7.49
CA ASN A 32 7.30 -5.07 6.21
C ASN A 32 7.06 -6.14 5.14
N ASP A 33 6.18 -5.88 4.18
CA ASP A 33 6.08 -6.69 2.96
C ASP A 33 7.17 -6.23 1.97
N ASP A 34 8.37 -5.98 2.50
CA ASP A 34 9.58 -5.73 1.73
C ASP A 34 10.22 -7.06 1.36
N ALA A 35 9.42 -7.97 0.80
CA ALA A 35 9.91 -9.14 0.06
C ALA A 35 10.63 -8.73 -1.24
N TYR A 36 11.16 -7.51 -1.32
CA TYR A 36 12.16 -7.16 -2.30
C TYR A 36 13.44 -7.90 -1.93
N PRO A 37 14.01 -8.67 -2.85
CA PRO A 37 15.29 -9.32 -2.59
C PRO A 37 16.31 -8.24 -2.20
N ALA A 38 17.16 -8.54 -1.19
CA ALA A 38 18.22 -7.64 -0.73
C ALA A 38 19.14 -7.13 -1.86
N THR A 39 19.10 -7.82 -3.00
CA THR A 39 19.64 -7.40 -4.28
C THR A 39 18.58 -7.55 -5.37
N GLY A 40 18.22 -6.45 -6.01
CA GLY A 40 17.57 -6.54 -7.32
C GLY A 40 18.58 -7.01 -8.35
N LEU A 41 18.28 -8.07 -9.10
CA LEU A 41 18.92 -8.23 -10.41
C LEU A 41 18.35 -7.11 -11.28
N GLN A 42 19.10 -6.02 -11.41
CA GLN A 42 18.82 -4.98 -12.39
C GLN A 42 18.77 -5.69 -13.77
N PRO A 43 17.60 -5.83 -14.41
CA PRO A 43 17.47 -6.64 -15.62
C PRO A 43 18.19 -6.04 -16.82
N PHE A 44 18.55 -4.75 -16.73
CA PHE A 44 19.37 -4.05 -17.70
C PHE A 44 20.56 -3.45 -16.96
N SER A 45 21.71 -4.15 -16.94
CA SER A 45 22.97 -3.44 -16.84
C SER A 45 23.02 -2.59 -18.11
N ASP A 46 22.73 -1.30 -18.01
CA ASP A 46 22.67 -0.40 -19.16
C ASP A 46 23.93 -0.58 -20.01
N ASP A 47 23.80 -1.27 -21.15
CA ASP A 47 24.74 -1.01 -22.24
C ASP A 47 24.40 0.42 -22.68
N PRO A 48 25.35 1.37 -22.61
CA PRO A 48 25.09 2.73 -23.03
C PRO A 48 24.45 2.70 -24.42
N TYR A 49 23.32 3.40 -24.58
CA TYR A 49 22.66 3.51 -25.87
C TYR A 49 23.69 3.90 -26.93
N LYS A 50 24.01 2.98 -27.84
CA LYS A 50 24.86 3.27 -28.99
C LYS A 50 23.97 3.97 -30.01
N PRO A 51 24.14 5.28 -30.26
CA PRO A 51 23.39 5.93 -31.31
C PRO A 51 23.74 5.22 -32.61
N ARG A 52 22.76 4.51 -33.19
CA ARG A 52 22.89 4.03 -34.56
C ARG A 52 22.89 5.28 -35.42
N ARG A 53 24.01 5.56 -36.12
CA ARG A 53 24.02 6.61 -37.13
C ARG A 53 22.88 6.27 -38.10
N ALA A 54 21.91 7.17 -38.21
CA ALA A 54 20.84 7.03 -39.16
C ALA A 54 21.45 7.31 -40.54
N ASP A 55 21.95 6.23 -41.13
CA ASP A 55 22.22 6.19 -42.54
C ASP A 55 20.84 6.03 -43.18
N TRP A 56 20.34 7.16 -43.67
CA TRP A 56 19.17 7.35 -44.52
C TRP A 56 18.88 6.15 -45.44
#